data_AF-A0A1Z9XKG7-F1
#
_entry.id   AF-A0A1Z9XKG7-F1
#
_cell.length_a   1.000
_cell.length_b   1.000
_cell.length_c   1.000
_cell.angle_alpha   90.00
_cell.angle_beta   90.00
_cell.angle_gamma   90.00
#
_symmetry.space_group_name_H-M   'P 1'
#
loop_
_entity.id
_entity.type
_entity.pdbx_description
1 polymer ?
#
loop_
_entity_poly.entity_id
_entity_poly.type
_entity_poly.pdbx_seq_one_letter_code
_entity_poly.pdbx_strand_id
1 'polypeptide(L)'
;MQIDIATPAMLFPAISLLLLAYTNRFLTLATIIRNFAKEERNDNTVAQITNLRQRISLIKRMQIAGVGSFFLCVVSMLAIYLTYQKVGNWIFAASLVSLLYSLWMSVREILISVEALDVHLDGMKGD
;
A
#
# COMPACT_ATOMS: atom_id res chain seq x y z
N MET A 1 -14.41 3.15 27.40
CA MET A 1 -15.11 2.94 26.12
C MET A 1 -15.14 1.45 25.81
N GLN A 2 -16.32 0.86 25.69
CA GLN A 2 -16.46 -0.54 25.24
C GLN A 2 -16.53 -0.52 23.71
N ILE A 3 -15.60 -1.20 23.06
CA ILE A 3 -15.60 -1.38 21.60
C ILE A 3 -16.25 -2.74 21.35
N ASP A 4 -17.38 -2.74 20.64
CA ASP A 4 -18.04 -3.97 20.21
C ASP A 4 -17.21 -4.65 19.11
N ILE A 5 -17.24 -5.98 19.06
CA ILE A 5 -16.60 -6.78 18.02
C ILE A 5 -17.11 -6.41 16.61
N ALA A 6 -18.31 -5.84 16.51
CA ALA A 6 -18.86 -5.28 15.28
C ALA A 6 -18.02 -4.11 14.72
N THR A 7 -17.36 -3.30 15.56
CA THR A 7 -16.62 -2.12 15.10
C THR A 7 -15.38 -2.48 14.28
N PRO A 8 -14.48 -3.39 14.74
CA PRO A 8 -13.40 -3.87 13.89
C PRO A 8 -13.89 -4.69 12.68
N ALA A 9 -14.99 -5.45 12.82
CA ALA A 9 -15.54 -6.29 11.75
C ALA A 9 -15.96 -5.48 10.50
N MET A 10 -16.49 -4.27 10.69
CA MET A 10 -16.88 -3.38 9.59
C MET A 10 -15.69 -2.94 8.72
N LEU A 11 -14.45 -3.02 9.22
CA LEU A 11 -13.26 -2.64 8.46
C LEU A 11 -12.75 -3.74 7.52
N PHE A 12 -13.18 -5.00 7.70
CA PHE A 12 -12.67 -6.14 6.91
C PHE A 12 -12.88 -5.98 5.41
N PRO A 13 -14.09 -5.63 4.91
CA PRO A 13 -14.29 -5.45 3.48
C PRO A 13 -13.43 -4.31 2.92
N ALA A 14 -13.38 -3.18 3.61
CA ALA A 14 -12.62 -2.01 3.18
C ALA A 14 -11.11 -2.28 3.11
N ILE A 15 -10.54 -2.92 4.15
CA ILE A 15 -9.11 -3.28 4.18
C ILE A 15 -8.79 -4.34 3.10
N SER A 16 -9.67 -5.31 2.88
CA SER A 16 -9.47 -6.33 1.84
C SER A 16 -9.43 -5.72 0.43
N LEU A 17 -10.36 -4.81 0.13
CA LEU A 17 -10.37 -4.08 -1.15
C LEU A 17 -9.12 -3.22 -1.33
N LEU A 18 -8.65 -2.57 -0.26
CA LEU A 18 -7.42 -1.78 -0.26
C LEU A 18 -6.19 -2.65 -0.60
N LEU A 19 -6.06 -3.82 0.03
CA LEU A 19 -4.97 -4.76 -0.22
C LEU A 19 -5.00 -5.32 -1.65
N LEU A 20 -6.20 -5.57 -2.20
CA LEU A 20 -6.37 -5.97 -3.59
C LEU A 20 -5.88 -4.87 -4.54
N ALA A 21 -6.27 -3.62 -4.29
CA ALA A 21 -5.82 -2.46 -5.07
C ALA A 21 -4.28 -2.31 -5.04
N TYR A 22 -3.66 -2.50 -3.87
CA TYR A 22 -2.20 -2.45 -3.72
C TYR A 22 -1.50 -3.56 -4.51
N THR A 23 -2.05 -4.78 -4.45
CA THR A 23 -1.52 -5.94 -5.20
C THR A 23 -1.62 -5.71 -6.70
N ASN A 24 -2.76 -5.20 -7.18
CA ASN A 24 -2.94 -4.86 -8.59
C ASN A 24 -1.90 -3.84 -9.05
N ARG A 25 -1.69 -2.76 -8.29
CA ARG A 25 -0.69 -1.74 -8.61
C ARG A 25 0.73 -2.30 -8.65
N PHE A 26 1.08 -3.16 -7.69
CA PHE A 26 2.37 -3.85 -7.68
C PHE A 26 2.57 -4.71 -8.94
N LEU A 27 1.58 -5.54 -9.29
CA LEU A 27 1.64 -6.43 -10.44
C LEU A 27 1.74 -5.65 -11.76
N THR A 28 0.99 -4.55 -11.89
CA THR A 28 1.09 -3.65 -13.05
C THR A 28 2.50 -3.09 -13.21
N LEU A 29 3.09 -2.51 -12.16
CA LEU A 29 4.45 -1.97 -12.23
C LEU A 29 5.50 -3.06 -12.50
N ALA A 30 5.38 -4.22 -11.87
CA ALA A 30 6.28 -5.34 -12.10
C ALA A 30 6.23 -5.82 -13.56
N THR A 31 5.03 -5.81 -14.17
CA THR A 31 4.84 -6.16 -15.58
C THR A 31 5.49 -5.13 -16.50
N ILE A 32 5.32 -3.83 -16.22
CA ILE A 32 5.96 -2.74 -16.98
C ILE A 32 7.49 -2.88 -16.94
N ILE A 33 8.08 -3.10 -15.76
CA ILE A 33 9.55 -3.31 -15.62
C ILE A 33 10.02 -4.52 -16.45
N ARG A 34 9.26 -5.62 -16.46
CA ARG A 34 9.60 -6.81 -17.25
C ARG A 34 9.53 -6.56 -18.75
N ASN A 35 8.65 -5.67 -19.20
CA ASN A 35 8.56 -5.28 -20.61
C ASN A 35 9.75 -4.41 -21.02
N PHE A 36 10.10 -3.39 -20.22
CA PHE A 36 11.31 -2.59 -20.45
C PHE A 36 12.59 -3.43 -20.45
N ALA A 37 12.65 -4.50 -19.68
CA ALA A 37 13.81 -5.40 -19.67
C ALA A 37 14.01 -6.21 -20.96
N LYS A 38 13.01 -6.24 -21.87
CA LYS A 38 13.07 -6.90 -23.18
C LYS A 38 13.47 -5.95 -24.31
N GLU A 39 13.46 -4.64 -24.08
CA GLU A 39 13.85 -3.61 -25.04
C GLU A 39 15.37 -3.34 -24.99
N GLU A 40 15.92 -2.70 -26.02
CA GLU A 40 17.33 -2.28 -26.02
C GLU A 40 17.63 -1.35 -24.84
N ARG A 41 18.75 -1.62 -24.16
CA ARG A 41 19.17 -0.87 -22.96
C ARG A 41 19.79 0.46 -23.36
N ASN A 42 18.96 1.47 -23.51
CA ASN A 42 19.40 2.86 -23.60
C ASN A 42 19.29 3.53 -22.21
N ASP A 43 19.99 4.64 -22.01
CA ASP A 43 20.03 5.34 -20.72
C ASP A 43 18.64 5.76 -20.21
N ASN A 44 17.73 6.12 -21.12
CA ASN A 44 16.33 6.43 -20.81
C ASN A 44 15.58 5.22 -20.22
N THR A 45 15.81 4.01 -20.76
CA THR A 45 15.19 2.77 -20.26
C THR A 45 15.66 2.45 -18.84
N VAL A 46 16.95 2.69 -18.55
CA VAL A 46 17.53 2.48 -17.21
C VAL A 46 16.95 3.47 -16.20
N ALA A 47 16.81 4.74 -16.58
CA ALA A 47 16.19 5.77 -15.75
C ALA A 47 14.73 5.42 -15.40
N GLN A 48 13.93 4.97 -16.37
CA GLN A 48 12.55 4.55 -16.14
C GLN A 48 12.43 3.34 -15.22
N ILE A 49 13.25 2.30 -15.44
CA ILE A 49 13.27 1.12 -14.55
C ILE A 49 13.60 1.54 -13.11
N THR A 50 14.52 2.49 -12.93
CA THR A 50 14.91 2.98 -11.61
C THR A 50 13.74 3.70 -10.91
N ASN A 51 13.02 4.57 -11.63
CA ASN A 51 11.82 5.22 -11.10
C ASN A 51 10.71 4.22 -10.72
N LEU A 52 10.44 3.24 -11.59
CA LEU A 52 9.47 2.17 -11.34
C LEU A 52 9.85 1.31 -10.11
N ARG A 53 11.14 1.02 -9.92
CA ARG A 53 11.63 0.31 -8.71
C ARG A 53 11.41 1.10 -7.43
N GLN A 54 11.61 2.42 -7.46
CA GLN A 54 11.33 3.29 -6.32
C GLN A 54 9.85 3.25 -5.95
N ARG A 55 8.96 3.32 -6.94
CA ARG A 55 7.51 3.19 -6.75
C ARG A 55 7.13 1.84 -6.15
N ILE A 56 7.69 0.74 -6.67
CA ILE A 56 7.50 -0.60 -6.09
C ILE A 56 7.92 -0.66 -4.61
N SER A 57 9.04 -0.01 -4.23
CA SER A 57 9.49 0.04 -2.84
C SER A 57 8.47 0.73 -1.92
N LEU A 58 7.82 1.80 -2.39
CA LEU A 58 6.74 2.46 -1.66
C LEU A 58 5.50 1.58 -1.56
N ILE A 59 5.09 0.93 -2.66
CA ILE A 59 3.96 -0.02 -2.67
C ILE A 59 4.19 -1.15 -1.66
N LYS A 60 5.40 -1.71 -1.63
CA LYS A 60 5.77 -2.75 -0.68
C LYS A 60 5.62 -2.27 0.77
N ARG A 61 6.07 -1.05 1.08
CA ARG A 61 5.97 -0.49 2.45
C ARG A 61 4.53 -0.23 2.87
N MET A 62 3.69 0.33 1.99
CA MET A 62 2.26 0.49 2.28
C MET A 62 1.56 -0.86 2.48
N GLN A 63 1.87 -1.86 1.67
CA GLN A 63 1.23 -3.16 1.80
C GLN A 63 1.65 -3.87 3.09
N ILE A 64 2.92 -3.80 3.50
CA ILE A 64 3.36 -4.35 4.79
C ILE A 64 2.65 -3.65 5.95
N ALA A 65 2.54 -2.32 5.94
CA ALA A 65 1.84 -1.57 6.99
C ALA A 65 0.32 -1.87 7.01
N GLY A 66 -0.30 -2.00 5.84
CA GLY A 66 -1.73 -2.35 5.69
C GLY A 66 -2.04 -3.77 6.16
N VAL A 67 -1.22 -4.76 5.76
CA VAL A 67 -1.32 -6.15 6.24
C VAL A 67 -1.05 -6.23 7.74
N GLY A 68 -0.04 -5.51 8.24
CA GLY A 68 0.25 -5.43 9.67
C GLY A 68 -0.91 -4.84 10.47
N SER A 69 -1.54 -3.77 9.96
CA SER A 69 -2.76 -3.22 10.53
C SER A 69 -3.88 -4.25 10.56
N PHE A 70 -4.12 -4.93 9.44
CA PHE A 70 -5.16 -5.96 9.37
C PHE A 70 -4.94 -7.10 10.36
N PHE A 71 -3.69 -7.56 10.48
CA PHE A 71 -3.31 -8.57 11.46
C PHE A 71 -3.57 -8.09 12.89
N LEU A 72 -3.16 -6.87 13.26
CA LEU A 72 -3.45 -6.29 14.58
C LEU A 72 -4.96 -6.16 14.82
N CYS A 73 -5.74 -5.83 13.79
CA CYS A 73 -7.20 -5.79 13.87
C CYS A 73 -7.80 -7.16 14.23
N VAL A 74 -7.34 -8.24 13.59
CA VAL A 74 -7.73 -9.62 13.91
C VAL A 74 -7.35 -9.99 15.35
N VAL A 75 -6.13 -9.64 15.80
CA VAL A 75 -5.68 -9.88 17.18
C VAL A 75 -6.53 -9.11 18.18
N SER A 76 -6.91 -7.86 17.87
CA SER A 76 -7.83 -7.08 18.69
C SER A 76 -9.19 -7.77 18.82
N MET A 77 -9.77 -8.24 17.70
CA MET A 77 -11.05 -8.97 17.74
C MET A 77 -10.95 -10.23 18.58
N LEU A 78 -9.84 -10.98 18.47
CA LEU A 78 -9.60 -12.16 19.29
C LEU A 78 -9.52 -11.81 20.79
N ALA A 79 -8.84 -10.71 21.15
CA ALA A 79 -8.76 -10.25 22.53
C ALA A 79 -10.13 -9.83 23.09
N ILE A 80 -10.93 -9.09 22.31
CA ILE A 80 -12.31 -8.71 22.68
C ILE A 80 -13.19 -9.95 22.85
N TYR A 81 -13.09 -10.90 21.93
CA TYR A 81 -13.81 -12.19 22.00
C TYR A 81 -13.47 -12.97 23.27
N LEU A 82 -12.19 -12.97 23.68
CA LEU A 82 -11.71 -13.56 24.93
C LEU A 82 -11.98 -12.69 26.18
N THR A 83 -12.83 -11.67 26.08
CA THR A 83 -13.22 -10.73 27.16
C THR A 83 -12.12 -9.78 27.65
N TYR A 84 -10.95 -9.72 26.99
CA TYR A 84 -9.85 -8.80 27.32
C TYR A 84 -10.04 -7.41 26.69
N GLN A 85 -11.12 -6.71 27.07
CA GLN A 85 -11.53 -5.44 26.44
C GLN A 85 -10.43 -4.37 26.40
N LYS A 86 -9.71 -4.16 27.52
CA LYS A 86 -8.67 -3.11 27.59
C LYS A 86 -7.53 -3.38 26.61
N VAL A 87 -7.09 -4.64 26.52
CA VAL A 87 -6.00 -5.06 25.63
C VAL A 87 -6.46 -4.94 24.17
N GLY A 88 -7.65 -5.45 23.85
CA GLY A 88 -8.24 -5.32 22.52
C GLY A 88 -8.32 -3.87 22.05
N ASN A 89 -8.82 -2.97 22.89
CA ASN A 89 -8.93 -1.54 22.55
C ASN A 89 -7.57 -0.90 22.20
N TRP A 90 -6.51 -1.21 22.95
CA TRP A 90 -5.17 -0.68 22.66
C TRP A 90 -4.58 -1.25 21.36
N ILE A 91 -4.78 -2.54 21.11
CA ILE A 91 -4.35 -3.19 19.88
C ILE A 91 -5.13 -2.62 18.67
N PHE A 92 -6.42 -2.35 18.84
CA PHE A 92 -7.24 -1.70 17.81
C PHE A 92 -6.75 -0.28 17.50
N ALA A 93 -6.43 0.52 18.53
CA ALA A 93 -5.86 1.84 18.31
C ALA A 93 -4.53 1.77 17.54
N ALA A 94 -3.66 0.81 17.88
CA ALA A 94 -2.40 0.58 17.18
C ALA A 94 -2.61 0.15 15.72
N SER A 95 -3.62 -0.69 15.43
CA SER A 95 -3.95 -1.07 14.06
C SER A 95 -4.37 0.14 13.23
N LEU A 96 -5.23 1.01 13.76
CA LEU A 96 -5.67 2.23 13.07
C LEU A 96 -4.51 3.17 12.76
N VAL A 97 -3.55 3.34 13.68
CA VAL A 97 -2.35 4.15 13.43
C VAL A 97 -1.50 3.53 12.31
N SER A 98 -1.32 2.20 12.32
CA SER A 98 -0.63 1.49 11.24
C SER A 98 -1.35 1.63 9.89
N LEU A 99 -2.69 1.62 9.88
CA LEU A 99 -3.50 1.85 8.68
C LEU A 99 -3.34 3.27 8.15
N LEU A 100 -3.36 4.27 9.02
CA LEU A 100 -3.12 5.66 8.64
C LEU A 100 -1.73 5.84 8.01
N TYR A 101 -0.71 5.19 8.58
CA TYR A 101 0.63 5.19 7.99
C TYR A 101 0.66 4.52 6.61
N SER A 102 -0.05 3.40 6.42
CA SER A 102 -0.23 2.76 5.11
C SER A 102 -0.86 3.70 4.08
N LEU A 103 -1.96 4.37 4.46
CA LEU A 103 -2.68 5.29 3.59
C LEU A 103 -1.83 6.52 3.24
N TRP A 104 -1.10 7.07 4.20
CA TRP A 104 -0.16 8.17 3.95
C TRP A 104 0.89 7.80 2.89
N MET A 105 1.47 6.61 2.98
CA MET A 105 2.39 6.12 1.95
C MET A 105 1.71 5.94 0.59
N SER A 106 0.45 5.49 0.58
CA SER A 106 -0.35 5.39 -0.65
C SER A 106 -0.54 6.76 -1.31
N VAL A 107 -0.83 7.81 -0.55
CA VAL A 107 -0.90 9.19 -1.08
C VAL A 107 0.44 9.61 -1.69
N ARG A 108 1.55 9.40 -0.96
CA ARG A 108 2.90 9.76 -1.46
C ARG A 108 3.25 9.03 -2.76
N GLU A 109 2.90 7.77 -2.86
CA GLU A 109 3.19 6.95 -4.04
C GLU A 109 2.30 7.32 -5.24
N ILE A 110 1.06 7.78 -5.00
CA ILE A 110 0.23 8.43 -6.05
C ILE A 110 0.91 9.68 -6.58
N LEU A 111 1.36 10.59 -5.72
CA LEU A 111 2.00 11.84 -6.15
C LEU A 111 3.25 11.58 -7.00
N ILE A 112 4.14 10.70 -6.54
CA ILE A 112 5.37 10.32 -7.27
C ILE A 112 5.02 9.63 -8.60
N SER A 113 3.94 8.86 -8.64
CA SER A 113 3.51 8.18 -9.86
C SER A 113 3.00 9.15 -10.93
N VAL A 114 2.30 10.21 -10.53
CA VAL A 114 1.82 11.25 -11.45
C VAL A 114 3.01 12.06 -11.96
N GLU A 115 3.88 12.53 -11.07
CA GLU A 115 5.07 13.32 -11.45
C GLU A 115 5.99 12.54 -12.41
N ALA A 116 6.22 11.24 -12.15
CA ALA A 116 7.01 10.40 -13.05
C ALA A 116 6.37 10.21 -14.43
N LEU A 117 5.03 10.19 -14.48
CA LEU A 117 4.29 10.06 -15.74
C LEU A 117 4.36 11.37 -16.54
N ASP A 118 4.20 12.52 -15.88
CA ASP A 118 4.28 13.84 -16.53
C ASP A 118 5.67 14.07 -17.13
N VAL A 119 6.74 13.77 -16.38
CA VAL A 119 8.12 13.85 -16.88
C VAL A 119 8.34 12.95 -18.10
N HIS A 120 7.75 11.75 -18.11
CA HIS A 120 7.85 10.84 -19.26
C HIS A 120 7.10 11.37 -20.48
N LEU A 121 5.90 11.93 -20.28
CA LEU A 121 5.07 12.49 -21.36
C LEU A 121 5.68 13.76 -21.96
N ASP A 122 6.25 14.65 -21.16
CA ASP A 122 6.90 15.87 -21.65
C ASP A 122 8.19 15.54 -22.40
N GLY A 123 8.93 14.51 -22.00
CA GLY A 123 10.07 13.98 -22.76
C GLY A 123 9.69 13.50 -24.16
N MET A 124 8.48 12.96 -24.37
CA MET A 124 7.99 12.54 -25.69
C MET A 124 7.45 13.69 -26.56
N LYS A 125 7.14 14.86 -25.98
CA LYS A 125 6.69 16.04 -26.74
C LYS A 125 7.86 16.88 -27.28
N GLY A 126 9.07 16.66 -26.78
CA GLY A 126 10.28 17.37 -27.16
C GLY A 126 11.10 16.71 -28.27
N ASP A 127 10.71 15.50 -28.70
CA ASP A 127 11.18 14.78 -29.91
C ASP A 127 10.14 14.91 -31.04
#